data_AF-A0A6F8ZQI6-F1
#
_entry.id   AF-A0A6F8ZQI6-F1
#
_cell.length_a   1.000
_cell.length_b   1.000
_cell.length_c   1.000
_cell.angle_alpha   90.00
_cell.angle_beta   90.00
_cell.angle_gamma   90.00
#
_symmetry.space_group_name_H-M   'P 1'
#
loop_
_entity.id
_entity.type
_entity.pdbx_description
1 polymer ?
#
loop_
_entity_poly.entity_id
_entity_poly.type
_entity_poly.pdbx_seq_one_letter_code
_entity_poly.pdbx_strand_id
1 'polypeptide(L)'
;MFQKPEEERAFAKVKESQRMSDEGKMDQDEADGVRKRCRTVGFALQAEMNHFHQRREVDFKEMMQAYLKQQIAFYLRVGQQLERTLHMYDNL
;
A
#
# COMPACT_ATOMS: atom_id res chain seq x y z
N MET A 1 -5.67 -5.80 -1.90
CA MET A 1 -5.78 -7.08 -2.64
C MET A 1 -4.47 -7.45 -3.37
N PHE A 2 -3.26 -7.17 -2.85
CA PHE A 2 -2.03 -7.39 -3.64
C PHE A 2 -0.77 -7.80 -2.85
N GLN A 3 -0.83 -8.78 -1.93
CA GLN A 3 0.42 -9.24 -1.27
C GLN A 3 0.47 -10.69 -0.75
N LYS A 4 -0.64 -11.43 -0.75
CA LYS A 4 -0.67 -12.83 -0.26
C LYS A 4 0.26 -13.86 -0.96
N PRO A 5 0.60 -13.79 -2.26
CA PRO A 5 1.18 -14.97 -2.92
C PRO A 5 2.61 -15.33 -2.54
N GLU A 6 3.45 -14.37 -2.12
CA GLU A 6 4.89 -14.62 -1.88
C GLU A 6 5.19 -15.09 -0.45
N GLU A 7 4.49 -14.53 0.54
CA GLU A 7 4.56 -14.99 1.93
C GLU A 7 4.09 -16.44 2.05
N GLU A 8 2.98 -16.78 1.41
CA GLU A 8 2.42 -18.14 1.41
C GLU A 8 3.41 -19.17 0.86
N ARG A 9 4.19 -18.81 -0.17
CA ARG A 9 5.24 -19.68 -0.74
C ARG A 9 6.42 -19.87 0.21
N ALA A 10 6.85 -18.82 0.90
CA ALA A 10 7.94 -18.92 1.88
C ALA A 10 7.54 -19.78 3.09
N PHE A 11 6.32 -19.61 3.61
CA PHE A 11 5.77 -20.43 4.70
C PHE A 11 5.58 -21.90 4.28
N ALA A 12 5.11 -22.16 3.07
CA ALA A 12 5.01 -23.50 2.52
C ALA A 12 6.37 -24.20 2.49
N LYS A 13 7.42 -23.48 2.08
CA LYS A 13 8.79 -24.01 2.03
C LYS A 13 9.37 -24.31 3.41
N VAL A 14 9.10 -23.51 4.43
CA VAL A 14 9.50 -23.81 5.82
C VAL A 14 8.80 -25.07 6.33
N LYS A 15 7.51 -25.23 6.05
CA LYS A 15 6.73 -26.40 6.46
C LYS A 15 7.22 -27.67 5.77
N GLU A 16 7.54 -27.59 4.48
CA GLU A 16 8.08 -28.69 3.70
C GLU A 16 9.50 -29.07 4.17
N SER A 17 10.37 -28.09 4.41
CA SER A 17 11.71 -28.31 4.97
C SER A 17 11.66 -29.00 6.34
N GLN A 18 10.76 -28.60 7.23
CA GLN A 18 10.61 -29.31 8.51
C GLN A 18 10.17 -30.76 8.32
N ARG A 19 9.19 -31.02 7.45
CA ARG A 19 8.73 -32.38 7.16
C ARG A 19 9.84 -33.26 6.60
N MET A 20 10.69 -32.73 5.71
CA MET A 20 11.82 -33.49 5.16
C MET A 20 12.88 -33.80 6.22
N SER A 21 13.06 -32.91 7.20
CA SER A 21 13.90 -33.19 8.37
C SER A 21 13.32 -34.32 9.23
N ASP A 22 12.01 -34.24 9.55
CA ASP A 22 11.32 -35.25 10.36
C ASP A 22 11.32 -36.65 9.69
N GLU A 23 11.34 -36.69 8.36
CA GLU A 23 11.47 -37.93 7.56
C GLU A 23 12.92 -38.42 7.40
N GLY A 24 13.90 -37.73 8.00
CA GLY A 24 15.34 -38.05 7.90
C GLY A 24 15.95 -37.79 6.53
N LYS A 25 15.26 -37.04 5.65
CA LYS A 25 15.68 -36.73 4.28
C LYS A 25 16.44 -35.41 4.15
N MET A 26 16.55 -34.66 5.25
CA MET A 26 17.25 -33.39 5.32
C MET A 26 17.83 -33.25 6.73
N ASP A 27 18.97 -32.55 6.83
CA ASP A 27 19.56 -32.27 8.13
C ASP A 27 18.77 -31.19 8.89
N GLN A 28 18.73 -31.31 10.22
CA GLN A 28 17.97 -30.39 11.06
C GLN A 28 18.57 -28.98 11.06
N ASP A 29 19.90 -28.84 10.97
CA ASP A 29 20.54 -27.51 10.89
C ASP A 29 20.22 -26.82 9.56
N GLU A 30 20.07 -27.59 8.48
CA GLU A 30 19.61 -27.07 7.19
C GLU A 30 18.14 -26.59 7.27
N ALA A 31 17.28 -27.35 7.93
CA ALA A 31 15.88 -26.99 8.17
C ALA A 31 15.76 -25.68 8.96
N ASP A 32 16.56 -25.55 10.01
CA ASP A 32 16.59 -24.38 10.88
C ASP A 32 17.22 -23.17 10.18
N GLY A 33 18.19 -23.39 9.29
CA GLY A 33 18.70 -22.37 8.37
C GLY A 33 17.63 -21.82 7.42
N VAL A 34 16.76 -22.68 6.86
CA VAL A 34 15.61 -22.26 6.04
C VAL A 34 14.61 -21.47 6.88
N ARG A 35 14.28 -21.96 8.08
CA ARG A 35 13.36 -21.30 9.02
C ARG A 35 13.85 -19.92 9.44
N LYS A 36 15.14 -19.77 9.78
CA LYS A 36 15.73 -18.50 10.21
C LYS A 36 15.68 -17.46 9.09
N ARG A 37 16.07 -17.83 7.86
CA ARG A 37 15.99 -16.93 6.71
C ARG A 37 14.55 -16.51 6.40
N CYS A 38 13.61 -17.45 6.43
CA CYS A 38 12.19 -17.13 6.23
C CYS A 38 11.67 -16.16 7.29
N ARG A 39 12.07 -16.30 8.57
CA ARG A 39 11.71 -15.36 9.63
C ARG A 39 12.28 -13.97 9.38
N THR A 40 13.55 -13.86 9.02
CA THR A 40 14.18 -12.55 8.72
C THR A 40 13.47 -11.84 7.57
N VAL A 41 13.20 -12.55 6.47
CA VAL A 41 12.47 -11.99 5.33
C VAL A 41 11.04 -11.61 5.72
N GLY A 42 10.36 -12.43 6.53
CA GLY A 42 9.02 -12.13 7.05
C GLY A 42 8.98 -10.84 7.87
N PHE A 43 9.95 -10.62 8.76
CA PHE A 43 10.03 -9.36 9.51
C PHE A 43 10.34 -8.15 8.63
N ALA A 44 11.25 -8.30 7.65
CA ALA A 44 11.54 -7.24 6.69
C ALA A 44 10.29 -6.87 5.88
N LEU A 45 9.54 -7.86 5.41
CA LEU A 45 8.30 -7.63 4.67
C LEU A 45 7.22 -6.97 5.53
N GLN A 46 7.05 -7.39 6.79
CA GLN A 46 6.12 -6.74 7.70
C GLN A 46 6.50 -5.27 7.95
N ALA A 47 7.80 -4.97 8.09
CA ALA A 47 8.28 -3.60 8.22
C ALA A 47 7.98 -2.77 6.96
N GLU A 48 8.20 -3.34 5.76
CA GLU A 48 7.86 -2.70 4.48
C GLU A 48 6.36 -2.49 4.30
N MET A 49 5.52 -3.46 4.68
CA MET A 49 4.06 -3.30 4.64
C MET A 49 3.61 -2.17 5.56
N ASN A 50 4.18 -2.08 6.76
CA ASN A 50 3.88 -0.99 7.68
C ASN A 50 4.32 0.36 7.09
N HIS A 51 5.53 0.44 6.52
CA HIS A 51 6.01 1.66 5.88
C HIS A 51 5.13 2.07 4.69
N PHE A 52 4.78 1.10 3.84
CA PHE A 52 3.91 1.30 2.69
C PHE A 52 2.53 1.81 3.12
N HIS A 53 1.93 1.23 4.16
CA HIS A 53 0.63 1.67 4.67
C HIS A 53 0.68 3.10 5.22
N GLN A 54 1.70 3.44 6.02
CA GLN A 54 1.90 4.79 6.52
C GLN A 54 2.06 5.80 5.39
N ARG A 55 2.89 5.48 4.39
CA ARG A 55 3.11 6.35 3.23
C ARG A 55 1.84 6.52 2.41
N ARG A 56 1.15 5.42 2.12
CA ARG A 56 -0.11 5.42 1.35
C ARG A 56 -1.16 6.32 1.99
N GLU A 57 -1.32 6.28 3.32
CA GLU A 57 -2.30 7.14 4.00
C GLU A 57 -1.99 8.62 3.83
N VAL A 58 -0.72 9.00 3.96
CA VAL A 58 -0.27 10.39 3.75
C VAL A 58 -0.49 10.81 2.31
N ASP A 59 -0.04 10.01 1.34
CA ASP A 59 -0.14 10.33 -0.08
C ASP A 59 -1.60 10.47 -0.53
N PHE A 60 -2.49 9.57 -0.08
CA PHE A 60 -3.91 9.66 -0.39
C PHE A 60 -4.57 10.89 0.23
N LYS A 61 -4.20 11.24 1.47
CA LYS A 61 -4.69 12.45 2.13
C LYS A 61 -4.27 13.69 1.33
N GLU A 62 -3.01 13.80 0.97
CA GLU A 62 -2.48 14.94 0.20
C GLU A 62 -3.12 15.02 -1.18
N MET A 63 -3.25 13.89 -1.87
CA MET A 63 -3.94 13.78 -3.16
C MET A 63 -5.38 14.30 -3.08
N MET A 64 -6.16 13.82 -2.10
CA MET A 64 -7.55 14.23 -1.94
C MET A 64 -7.67 15.70 -1.55
N GLN A 65 -6.78 16.21 -0.69
CA GLN A 65 -6.75 17.62 -0.33
C GLN A 65 -6.44 18.51 -1.53
N ALA A 66 -5.44 18.14 -2.34
CA ALA A 66 -5.09 18.88 -3.55
C ALA A 66 -6.26 18.90 -4.54
N TYR A 67 -6.88 17.74 -4.77
CA TYR A 67 -8.03 17.61 -5.65
C TYR A 67 -9.20 18.49 -5.22
N LEU A 68 -9.62 18.40 -3.95
CA LEU A 68 -10.75 19.17 -3.44
C LEU A 68 -10.49 20.69 -3.48
N LYS A 69 -9.26 21.13 -3.17
CA LYS A 69 -8.87 22.54 -3.31
C LYS A 69 -9.03 23.04 -4.75
N GLN A 70 -8.61 22.23 -5.72
CA GLN A 70 -8.76 22.58 -7.14
C GLN A 70 -10.21 22.57 -7.60
N GLN A 71 -11.03 21.63 -7.12
CA GLN A 71 -12.47 21.61 -7.38
C GLN A 71 -13.17 22.86 -6.85
N ILE A 72 -12.87 23.27 -5.61
CA ILE A 72 -13.41 24.52 -5.04
C ILE A 72 -13.03 25.72 -5.91
N ALA A 73 -11.73 25.86 -6.23
CA ALA A 73 -11.26 26.96 -7.07
C ALA A 73 -11.91 26.96 -8.47
N PHE A 74 -12.14 25.77 -9.04
CA PHE A 74 -12.84 25.62 -10.31
C PHE A 74 -14.27 26.15 -10.24
N TYR A 75 -15.08 25.71 -9.27
CA TYR A 75 -16.47 26.15 -9.15
C TYR A 75 -16.60 27.62 -8.77
N LEU A 76 -15.70 28.17 -7.96
CA LEU A 76 -15.65 29.62 -7.70
C LEU A 76 -15.41 30.41 -8.99
N ARG A 77 -14.50 29.96 -9.86
CA ARG A 77 -14.27 30.62 -11.16
C ARG A 77 -15.50 30.55 -12.06
N VAL A 78 -16.22 29.43 -12.07
CA VAL A 78 -17.48 29.30 -12.80
C VAL A 78 -18.51 30.29 -12.26
N GLY A 79 -18.71 30.36 -10.94
CA GLY A 79 -19.60 31.31 -10.30
C GLY A 79 -19.29 32.77 -10.67
N GLN A 80 -18.00 33.15 -10.61
CA GLN A 80 -17.56 34.49 -11.00
C GLN A 80 -17.85 34.83 -12.47
N GLN A 81 -17.79 33.86 -13.39
CA GLN A 81 -18.17 34.11 -14.78
C GLN A 81 -19.67 34.36 -14.93
N LEU A 82 -20.49 33.60 -14.20
CA LEU A 82 -21.93 33.80 -14.18
C LEU A 82 -22.30 35.16 -13.57
N GLU A 83 -21.69 35.54 -12.45
CA GLU A 83 -21.87 36.87 -11.82
C GLU A 83 -21.47 38.01 -12.76
N ARG A 84 -20.31 37.90 -13.41
CA ARG A 84 -19.89 38.88 -14.44
C ARG A 84 -20.91 39.01 -15.56
N THR A 85 -21.47 37.89 -16.01
CA THR A 85 -22.46 37.87 -17.08
C THR A 85 -23.77 38.50 -16.62
N LEU A 86 -24.20 38.24 -15.37
CA LEU A 86 -25.38 38.84 -14.77
C LEU A 86 -25.25 40.37 -14.66
N HIS A 87 -24.10 40.87 -14.19
CA HIS A 87 -23.86 42.31 -14.06
C HIS A 87 -23.96 43.10 -15.38
N MET A 88 -23.77 42.45 -16.53
CA MET A 88 -23.97 43.10 -17.84
C MET A 88 -25.43 43.50 -18.07
N TYR A 89 -26.37 42.87 -17.37
CA TYR A 89 -27.80 43.18 -17.44
C TYR A 89 -28.26 44.25 -16.44
N ASP A 90 -27.43 44.64 -15.47
CA ASP A 90 -27.80 45.67 -14.47
C ASP A 90 -27.85 47.09 -15.08
N ASN A 91 -27.19 47.30 -16.22
CA ASN A 91 -27.12 48.59 -16.94
C ASN A 91 -27.96 48.61 -18.24
N LEU A 92 -28.75 47.57 -18.50
CA LEU A 92 -29.73 47.49 -19.59
C LEU A 92 -31.10 47.97 -19.10
#